data_AF-A0A077MH22-F1
#
_entry.id   AF-A0A077MH22-F1
#
_cell.length_a   1.000
_cell.length_b   1.000
_cell.length_c   1.000
_cell.angle_alpha   90.00
_cell.angle_beta   90.00
_cell.angle_gamma   90.00
#
_symmetry.space_group_name_H-M   'P 1'
#
loop_
_entity.id
_entity.type
_entity.pdbx_description
1 polymer ?
#
loop_
_entity_poly.entity_id
_entity_poly.type
_entity_poly.pdbx_seq_one_letter_code
_entity_poly.pdbx_strand_id
1 'polypeptide(L)'
;TCWNCKTAKIPSWVKEYGDAFWAMNFNEFRTKDKIDMKDNTIGCANCHNPETMELVITSIPLDDALKRQGKDWRKASRNEMRALVCAQCHVEYYFADKKYAADKKPVFPWDKGMNPDQMYEYYKDKGSVADKGFEGNFADWVHPVSKVPMLKTQHPEYEMWSDGVHGAAGVTCADCHMPYTRMDGKKKISNHQWTSPLKSPEGIDRACRQCHTDKTADYLKGRVEATQKRAYDQLMVTQDMSVKAHEAVRLANAWTGEKSPEFEALMIKAKDGVRKGQFFWDYVSAENSVGFH
;
A
#
# COMPACT_ATOMS: atom_id res chain seq x y z
N THR A 1 0.02 15.77 -4.90
CA THR A 1 0.27 14.30 -4.88
C THR A 1 -0.95 13.39 -4.78
N CYS A 2 -1.99 13.67 -3.97
CA CYS A 2 -3.08 12.70 -3.75
C CYS A 2 -3.81 12.18 -5.00
N TRP A 3 -3.76 12.90 -6.13
CA TRP A 3 -4.29 12.44 -7.41
C TRP A 3 -3.50 11.30 -8.06
N ASN A 4 -2.24 11.05 -7.65
CA ASN A 4 -1.27 10.15 -8.30
C ASN A 4 -1.84 8.77 -8.67
N CYS A 5 -2.71 8.22 -7.82
CA CYS A 5 -3.28 6.87 -7.98
C CYS A 5 -4.79 6.92 -8.24
N LYS A 6 -5.29 7.96 -8.94
CA LYS A 6 -6.75 8.20 -9.11
C LYS A 6 -7.17 8.54 -10.54
N THR A 7 -6.23 8.82 -11.44
CA THR A 7 -6.53 9.29 -12.80
C THR A 7 -5.43 8.92 -13.78
N ALA A 8 -5.77 8.75 -15.06
CA ALA A 8 -4.81 8.63 -16.14
C ALA A 8 -4.13 9.97 -16.52
N LYS A 9 -4.54 11.11 -15.94
CA LYS A 9 -3.97 12.44 -16.27
C LYS A 9 -2.62 12.75 -15.62
N ILE A 10 -2.14 11.90 -14.70
CA ILE A 10 -0.90 12.16 -13.94
C ILE A 10 0.32 12.41 -14.82
N PRO A 11 0.62 11.60 -15.86
CA PRO A 11 1.75 11.88 -16.73
C PRO A 11 1.64 13.25 -17.41
N SER A 12 0.44 13.66 -17.83
CA SER A 12 0.21 14.97 -18.46
C SER A 12 0.40 16.13 -17.48
N TRP A 13 -0.12 16.01 -16.25
CA TRP A 13 0.05 17.05 -15.23
C TRP A 13 1.51 17.17 -14.78
N VAL A 14 2.22 16.05 -14.62
CA VAL A 14 3.65 16.12 -14.29
C VAL A 14 4.47 16.67 -15.46
N LYS A 15 4.10 16.38 -16.71
CA LYS A 15 4.74 17.00 -17.89
C LYS A 15 4.53 18.53 -17.93
N GLU A 16 3.36 19.01 -17.54
CA GLU A 16 3.00 20.44 -17.55
C GLU A 16 3.64 21.21 -16.38
N TYR A 17 3.54 20.69 -15.16
CA TYR A 17 3.93 21.40 -13.94
C TYR A 17 5.29 20.96 -13.36
N GLY A 18 5.88 19.88 -13.89
CA GLY A 18 7.14 19.32 -13.39
C GLY A 18 7.04 18.89 -11.92
N ASP A 19 8.16 19.01 -11.21
CA ASP A 19 8.26 18.66 -9.79
C ASP A 19 7.35 19.49 -8.87
N ALA A 20 6.93 20.68 -9.30
CA ALA A 20 6.04 21.52 -8.51
C ALA A 20 4.64 20.90 -8.35
N PHE A 21 4.21 20.05 -9.30
CA PHE A 21 2.91 19.36 -9.27
C PHE A 21 2.61 18.69 -7.92
N TRP A 22 3.62 18.10 -7.31
CA TRP A 22 3.46 17.27 -6.12
C TRP A 22 2.95 18.07 -4.92
N ALA A 23 3.44 19.31 -4.75
CA ALA A 23 3.09 20.19 -3.65
C ALA A 23 1.92 21.15 -3.94
N MET A 24 1.41 21.20 -5.17
CA MET A 24 0.22 21.97 -5.50
C MET A 24 -0.99 21.53 -4.67
N ASN A 25 -1.92 22.46 -4.42
CA ASN A 25 -3.10 22.15 -3.63
C ASN A 25 -3.98 21.16 -4.38
N PHE A 26 -4.42 20.10 -3.70
CA PHE A 26 -5.30 19.08 -4.26
C PHE A 26 -6.51 19.65 -5.00
N ASN A 27 -7.09 20.75 -4.48
CA ASN A 27 -8.30 21.35 -5.02
C ASN A 27 -8.11 22.07 -6.35
N GLU A 28 -6.87 22.40 -6.75
CA GLU A 28 -6.57 23.05 -8.04
C GLU A 28 -6.92 22.17 -9.25
N PHE A 29 -7.02 20.85 -9.05
CA PHE A 29 -7.33 19.87 -10.09
C PHE A 29 -8.74 19.27 -9.96
N ARG A 30 -9.56 19.77 -9.02
CA ARG A 30 -10.89 19.23 -8.72
C ARG A 30 -11.99 19.74 -9.66
N THR A 31 -11.71 20.77 -10.44
CA THR A 31 -12.70 21.43 -11.30
C THR A 31 -12.97 20.63 -12.57
N LYS A 32 -14.16 20.83 -13.16
CA LYS A 32 -14.61 20.09 -14.36
C LYS A 32 -13.74 20.36 -15.60
N ASP A 33 -13.09 21.51 -15.67
CA ASP A 33 -12.13 21.85 -16.74
C ASP A 33 -10.80 21.10 -16.57
N LYS A 34 -10.45 20.68 -15.34
CA LYS A 34 -9.22 19.96 -15.05
C LYS A 34 -9.39 18.45 -15.15
N ILE A 35 -10.54 17.89 -14.78
CA ILE A 35 -10.76 16.44 -14.80
C ILE A 35 -12.22 16.08 -15.15
N ASP A 36 -12.40 15.19 -16.12
CA ASP A 36 -13.67 14.50 -16.31
C ASP A 36 -13.75 13.28 -15.38
N MET A 37 -14.73 13.26 -14.48
CA MET A 37 -14.84 12.22 -13.45
C MET A 37 -15.19 10.83 -13.98
N LYS A 38 -15.68 10.72 -15.22
CA LYS A 38 -15.99 9.45 -15.88
C LYS A 38 -14.87 9.02 -16.81
N ASP A 39 -14.42 9.92 -17.67
CA ASP A 39 -13.48 9.58 -18.75
C ASP A 39 -12.02 9.62 -18.29
N ASN A 40 -11.73 10.25 -17.15
CA ASN A 40 -10.37 10.39 -16.64
C ASN A 40 -10.16 9.70 -15.29
N THR A 41 -11.08 8.84 -14.85
CA THR A 41 -10.83 7.93 -13.73
C THR A 41 -9.73 6.90 -14.09
N ILE A 42 -9.44 5.98 -13.17
CA ILE A 42 -8.56 4.84 -13.46
C ILE A 42 -9.14 4.06 -14.64
N GLY A 43 -8.37 3.91 -15.72
CA GLY A 43 -8.84 3.31 -16.96
C GLY A 43 -7.70 2.72 -17.80
N CYS A 44 -7.99 2.51 -19.08
CA CYS A 44 -7.09 1.82 -20.02
C CYS A 44 -5.66 2.40 -19.99
N ALA A 45 -5.54 3.72 -20.05
CA ALA A 45 -4.26 4.41 -20.16
C ALA A 45 -3.39 4.33 -18.90
N ASN A 46 -3.91 3.88 -17.76
CA ASN A 46 -3.07 3.63 -16.58
C ASN A 46 -2.17 2.40 -16.73
N CYS A 47 -2.58 1.44 -17.57
CA CYS A 47 -1.93 0.13 -17.69
C CYS A 47 -1.60 -0.25 -19.13
N HIS A 48 -2.15 0.42 -20.14
CA HIS A 48 -1.95 0.10 -21.56
C HIS A 48 -1.41 1.29 -22.34
N ASN A 49 -0.45 1.00 -23.21
CA ASN A 49 -0.06 1.92 -24.27
C ASN A 49 -1.27 2.14 -25.21
N PRO A 50 -1.69 3.40 -25.49
CA PRO A 50 -2.89 3.67 -26.28
C PRO A 50 -2.76 3.30 -27.76
N GLU A 51 -1.55 3.14 -28.29
CA GLU A 51 -1.29 2.77 -29.68
C GLU A 51 -1.17 1.25 -29.87
N THR A 52 -0.47 0.56 -28.96
CA THR A 52 -0.15 -0.88 -29.10
C THR A 52 -0.94 -1.79 -28.17
N MET A 53 -1.59 -1.23 -27.14
CA MET A 53 -2.22 -1.95 -26.03
C MET A 53 -1.27 -2.82 -25.20
N GLU A 54 0.05 -2.72 -25.40
CA GLU A 54 1.03 -3.35 -24.54
C GLU A 54 0.95 -2.82 -23.11
N LEU A 55 1.28 -3.66 -22.12
CA LEU A 55 1.28 -3.22 -20.73
C LEU A 55 2.37 -2.19 -20.50
N VAL A 56 2.03 -1.11 -19.78
CA VAL A 56 2.93 0.01 -19.48
C VAL A 56 2.82 0.39 -18.01
N ILE A 57 3.93 0.82 -17.42
CA ILE A 57 3.93 1.51 -16.13
C ILE A 57 3.91 3.02 -16.37
N THR A 58 2.84 3.67 -15.94
CA THR A 58 2.68 5.13 -15.94
C THR A 58 2.99 5.76 -14.58
N SER A 59 3.06 4.94 -13.53
CA SER A 59 3.38 5.37 -12.17
C SER A 59 4.84 5.79 -12.03
N ILE A 60 5.02 7.09 -11.77
CA ILE A 60 6.32 7.71 -11.49
C ILE A 60 6.99 7.11 -10.24
N PRO A 61 6.32 6.99 -9.07
CA PRO A 61 6.97 6.41 -7.90
C PRO A 61 7.34 4.94 -8.08
N LEU A 62 6.59 4.16 -8.87
CA LEU A 62 6.95 2.76 -9.15
C LEU A 62 8.20 2.67 -10.03
N ASP A 63 8.26 3.44 -11.13
CA ASP A 63 9.44 3.47 -12.01
C ASP A 63 10.68 3.94 -11.22
N ASP A 64 10.54 4.94 -10.35
CA ASP A 64 11.61 5.39 -9.46
C ASP A 64 12.03 4.31 -8.44
N ALA A 65 11.08 3.62 -7.80
CA ALA A 65 11.37 2.56 -6.84
C ALA A 65 12.08 1.36 -7.49
N LEU A 66 11.62 0.92 -8.67
CA LEU A 66 12.25 -0.16 -9.42
C LEU A 66 13.67 0.21 -9.88
N LYS A 67 13.88 1.45 -10.35
CA LYS A 67 15.23 1.93 -10.69
C LYS A 67 16.18 1.91 -9.49
N ARG A 68 15.72 2.30 -8.30
CA ARG A 68 16.54 2.22 -7.06
C ARG A 68 16.89 0.77 -6.70
N GLN A 69 16.07 -0.20 -7.10
CA GLN A 69 16.37 -1.63 -6.98
C GLN A 69 17.19 -2.20 -8.15
N GLY A 70 17.64 -1.38 -9.10
CA GLY A 70 18.37 -1.82 -10.30
C GLY A 70 17.49 -2.57 -11.31
N LYS A 71 16.16 -2.44 -11.23
CA LYS A 71 15.20 -3.10 -12.12
C LYS A 71 14.67 -2.10 -13.16
N ASP A 72 14.47 -2.60 -14.38
CA ASP A 72 13.81 -1.86 -15.46
C ASP A 72 12.57 -2.64 -15.89
N TRP A 73 11.37 -2.10 -15.59
CA TRP A 73 10.10 -2.77 -15.91
C TRP A 73 9.92 -2.98 -17.42
N ARG A 74 10.62 -2.22 -18.28
CA ARG A 74 10.58 -2.40 -19.74
C ARG A 74 11.19 -3.74 -20.18
N LYS A 75 11.98 -4.36 -19.30
CA LYS A 75 12.57 -5.69 -19.49
C LYS A 75 11.85 -6.77 -18.67
N ALA A 76 10.81 -6.40 -17.93
CA ALA A 76 10.06 -7.34 -17.13
C ALA A 76 9.33 -8.34 -18.03
N SER A 77 9.27 -9.59 -17.58
CA SER A 77 8.46 -10.61 -18.21
C SER A 77 6.98 -10.22 -18.20
N ARG A 78 6.20 -10.83 -19.08
CA ARG A 78 4.75 -10.68 -19.07
C ARG A 78 4.14 -11.07 -17.72
N ASN A 79 4.73 -12.05 -17.02
CA ASN A 79 4.24 -12.47 -15.71
C ASN A 79 4.47 -11.39 -14.65
N GLU A 80 5.66 -10.80 -14.60
CA GLU A 80 5.93 -9.69 -13.68
C GLU A 80 5.03 -8.48 -13.95
N MET A 81 4.82 -8.13 -15.23
CA MET A 81 3.94 -7.02 -15.60
C MET A 81 2.48 -7.23 -15.15
N ARG A 82 2.01 -8.47 -15.05
CA ARG A 82 0.66 -8.82 -14.55
C ARG A 82 0.46 -8.57 -13.04
N ALA A 83 1.54 -8.31 -12.30
CA ALA A 83 1.48 -7.82 -10.93
C ALA A 83 1.90 -6.34 -10.84
N LEU A 84 2.93 -5.92 -11.59
CA LEU A 84 3.47 -4.56 -11.55
C LEU A 84 2.44 -3.48 -11.93
N VAL A 85 1.50 -3.76 -12.84
CA VAL A 85 0.44 -2.79 -13.16
C VAL A 85 -0.46 -2.48 -11.97
N CYS A 86 -0.63 -3.41 -11.03
CA CYS A 86 -1.34 -3.21 -9.76
C CYS A 86 -0.45 -2.48 -8.74
N ALA A 87 0.84 -2.82 -8.71
CA ALA A 87 1.88 -2.19 -7.86
C ALA A 87 2.09 -0.70 -8.15
N GLN A 88 1.47 -0.16 -9.19
CA GLN A 88 1.45 1.28 -9.46
C GLN A 88 0.76 2.07 -8.36
N CYS A 89 -0.21 1.44 -7.68
CA CYS A 89 -1.16 2.10 -6.77
C CYS A 89 -1.41 1.31 -5.47
N HIS A 90 -1.46 -0.02 -5.55
CA HIS A 90 -1.80 -0.92 -4.44
C HIS A 90 -0.55 -1.27 -3.61
N VAL A 91 0.00 -0.23 -2.97
CA VAL A 91 1.28 -0.24 -2.26
C VAL A 91 1.27 0.71 -1.08
N GLU A 92 2.18 0.51 -0.15
CA GLU A 92 2.54 1.50 0.86
C GLU A 92 3.30 2.67 0.23
N TYR A 93 2.99 3.90 0.66
CA TYR A 93 3.66 5.10 0.18
C TYR A 93 3.66 6.22 1.21
N TYR A 94 4.63 7.12 1.08
CA TYR A 94 4.65 8.38 1.81
C TYR A 94 4.93 9.57 0.90
N PHE A 95 4.71 10.78 1.42
CA PHE A 95 5.05 12.03 0.75
C PHE A 95 6.37 12.55 1.29
N ALA A 96 7.39 12.54 0.44
CA ALA A 96 8.74 12.88 0.86
C ALA A 96 8.88 14.35 1.28
N ASP A 97 9.67 14.58 2.31
CA ASP A 97 10.14 15.92 2.69
C ASP A 97 11.08 16.47 1.61
N LYS A 98 11.11 17.79 1.45
CA LYS A 98 12.00 18.53 0.52
C LYS A 98 13.48 18.16 0.63
N LYS A 99 13.90 17.64 1.79
CA LYS A 99 15.26 17.19 2.05
C LYS A 99 15.64 15.94 1.23
N TYR A 100 14.67 15.09 0.90
CA TYR A 100 14.92 13.78 0.27
C TYR A 100 14.41 13.69 -1.18
N ALA A 101 13.42 14.50 -1.56
CA ALA A 101 12.91 14.58 -2.93
C ALA A 101 12.21 15.93 -3.18
N ALA A 102 11.66 16.13 -4.38
CA ALA A 102 10.72 17.22 -4.63
C ALA A 102 9.60 17.20 -3.58
N ASP A 103 9.18 18.38 -3.13
CA ASP A 103 8.24 18.52 -2.01
C ASP A 103 6.96 17.71 -2.25
N LYS A 104 6.60 16.87 -1.27
CA LYS A 104 5.42 16.00 -1.33
C LYS A 104 5.44 14.96 -2.45
N LYS A 105 6.56 14.76 -3.17
CA LYS A 105 6.67 13.71 -4.18
C LYS A 105 6.38 12.33 -3.54
N PRO A 106 5.53 11.50 -4.17
CA PRO A 106 5.24 10.18 -3.63
C PRO A 106 6.47 9.28 -3.74
N VAL A 107 6.74 8.49 -2.72
CA VAL A 107 7.85 7.52 -2.68
C VAL A 107 7.35 6.22 -2.05
N PHE A 108 7.76 5.08 -2.63
CA PHE A 108 7.55 3.76 -2.04
C PHE A 108 8.76 3.40 -1.17
N PRO A 109 8.59 3.07 0.12
CA PRO A 109 9.66 2.91 1.11
C PRO A 109 10.39 1.56 1.03
N TRP A 110 10.72 1.11 -0.19
CA TRP A 110 11.18 -0.27 -0.45
C TRP A 110 12.69 -0.47 -0.41
N ASP A 111 13.46 0.58 -0.12
CA ASP A 111 14.93 0.55 -0.23
C ASP A 111 15.59 -0.41 0.77
N LYS A 112 14.93 -0.70 1.91
CA LYS A 112 15.38 -1.71 2.89
C LYS A 112 14.65 -3.05 2.75
N GLY A 113 13.72 -3.16 1.82
CA GLY A 113 12.82 -4.29 1.62
C GLY A 113 11.34 -3.92 1.85
N MET A 114 10.45 -4.89 1.66
CA MET A 114 9.00 -4.70 1.63
C MET A 114 8.29 -5.17 2.91
N ASN A 115 8.99 -5.82 3.84
CA ASN A 115 8.39 -6.27 5.08
C ASN A 115 8.23 -5.14 6.10
N PRO A 116 7.28 -5.23 7.06
CA PRO A 116 7.00 -4.15 8.01
C PRO A 116 8.20 -3.72 8.84
N ASP A 117 9.06 -4.65 9.25
CA ASP A 117 10.29 -4.33 9.98
C ASP A 117 11.29 -3.55 9.14
N GLN A 118 11.43 -3.93 7.87
CA GLN A 118 12.31 -3.26 6.90
C GLN A 118 11.84 -1.85 6.58
N MET A 119 10.53 -1.67 6.34
CA MET A 119 9.93 -0.36 6.12
C MET A 119 10.00 0.52 7.38
N TYR A 120 9.81 -0.06 8.58
CA TYR A 120 9.98 0.67 9.83
C TYR A 120 11.41 1.22 9.97
N GLU A 121 12.41 0.39 9.68
CA GLU A 121 13.80 0.82 9.67
C GLU A 121 14.08 1.85 8.58
N TYR A 122 13.42 1.78 7.42
CA TYR A 122 13.51 2.79 6.38
C TYR A 122 13.07 4.16 6.91
N TYR A 123 11.94 4.21 7.62
CA TYR A 123 11.38 5.46 8.12
C TYR A 123 12.17 6.14 9.27
N LYS A 124 13.23 5.52 9.80
CA LYS A 124 14.06 6.13 10.86
C LYS A 124 15.05 7.20 10.36
N ASP A 125 15.29 7.28 9.06
CA ASP A 125 16.27 8.23 8.50
C ASP A 125 15.75 9.04 7.30
N LYS A 126 14.42 9.06 7.11
CA LYS A 126 13.74 9.62 5.92
C LYS A 126 12.78 10.76 6.22
N GLY A 127 12.92 11.42 7.37
CA GLY A 127 12.11 12.57 7.72
C GLY A 127 12.87 13.69 8.39
N SER A 128 12.09 14.52 9.07
CA SER A 128 12.51 15.78 9.67
C SER A 128 11.98 15.96 11.09
N VAL A 129 11.55 14.89 11.78
CA VAL A 129 11.18 14.97 13.20
C VAL A 129 12.38 15.47 14.00
N ALA A 130 12.15 16.44 14.88
CA ALA A 130 13.18 17.06 15.73
C ALA A 130 13.05 16.67 17.21
N ASP A 131 12.02 15.88 17.56
CA ASP A 131 11.79 15.42 18.92
C ASP A 131 12.94 14.52 19.38
N LYS A 132 13.37 14.69 20.64
CA LYS A 132 14.45 13.90 21.24
C LYS A 132 14.14 12.41 21.18
N GLY A 133 15.07 11.63 20.61
CA GLY A 133 14.95 10.18 20.41
C GLY A 133 14.29 9.77 19.10
N PHE A 134 13.85 10.74 18.27
CA PHE A 134 13.24 10.52 16.96
C PHE A 134 13.84 11.43 15.88
N GLU A 135 15.03 12.00 16.14
CA GLU A 135 15.67 12.95 15.24
C GLU A 135 15.90 12.36 13.85
N GLY A 136 15.33 12.99 12.82
CA GLY A 136 15.44 12.53 11.44
C GLY A 136 14.47 11.41 11.04
N ASN A 137 13.66 10.89 11.97
CA ASN A 137 12.58 9.98 11.63
C ASN A 137 11.52 10.68 10.75
N PHE A 138 10.86 9.90 9.90
CA PHE A 138 9.65 10.30 9.20
C PHE A 138 8.42 10.22 10.10
N ALA A 139 7.49 11.16 10.00
CA ALA A 139 6.20 11.04 10.66
C ALA A 139 5.11 11.69 9.82
N ASP A 140 4.02 10.96 9.62
CA ASP A 140 2.84 11.48 8.91
C ASP A 140 2.05 12.47 9.77
N TRP A 141 1.95 12.19 11.08
CA TRP A 141 1.36 13.09 12.07
C TRP A 141 1.91 12.81 13.46
N VAL A 142 1.66 13.72 14.41
CA VAL A 142 1.88 13.48 15.84
C VAL A 142 0.53 13.15 16.48
N HIS A 143 0.42 11.98 17.12
CA HIS A 143 -0.82 11.56 17.76
C HIS A 143 -1.21 12.55 18.87
N PRO A 144 -2.40 13.18 18.83
CA PRO A 144 -2.71 14.32 19.71
C PRO A 144 -2.84 13.93 21.18
N VAL A 145 -3.12 12.66 21.47
CA VAL A 145 -3.30 12.14 22.84
C VAL A 145 -1.95 11.75 23.47
N SER A 146 -1.27 10.74 22.93
CA SER A 146 0.02 10.25 23.44
C SER A 146 1.24 11.09 23.07
N LYS A 147 1.11 12.03 22.12
CA LYS A 147 2.21 12.85 21.57
C LYS A 147 3.33 12.01 20.94
N VAL A 148 2.96 10.89 20.31
CA VAL A 148 3.89 10.01 19.59
C VAL A 148 3.93 10.43 18.12
N PRO A 149 5.11 10.59 17.50
CA PRO A 149 5.22 10.77 16.05
C PRO A 149 4.86 9.46 15.34
N MET A 150 3.81 9.44 14.53
CA MET A 150 3.22 8.22 13.95
C MET A 150 3.60 8.04 12.49
N LEU A 151 3.46 6.79 12.03
CA LEU A 151 3.45 6.40 10.62
C LEU A 151 2.02 5.97 10.26
N LYS A 152 1.59 6.27 9.03
CA LYS A 152 0.40 5.65 8.43
C LYS A 152 0.89 4.59 7.45
N THR A 153 0.21 3.44 7.44
CA THR A 153 0.35 2.48 6.34
C THR A 153 -0.85 2.56 5.40
N GLN A 154 -0.66 2.42 4.10
CA GLN A 154 -1.70 2.47 3.09
C GLN A 154 -1.62 1.22 2.22
N HIS A 155 -2.69 0.41 2.22
CA HIS A 155 -2.97 -0.65 1.24
C HIS A 155 -1.71 -1.34 0.64
N PRO A 156 -0.88 -2.02 1.47
CA PRO A 156 0.39 -2.62 1.05
C PRO A 156 0.18 -3.99 0.37
N GLU A 157 -0.75 -4.08 -0.59
CA GLU A 157 -1.11 -5.35 -1.21
C GLU A 157 0.06 -5.96 -1.97
N TYR A 158 0.81 -5.17 -2.76
CA TYR A 158 1.93 -5.71 -3.54
C TYR A 158 3.02 -6.24 -2.63
N GLU A 159 3.31 -5.51 -1.56
CA GLU A 159 4.35 -5.89 -0.59
C GLU A 159 3.95 -7.16 0.15
N MET A 160 2.72 -7.24 0.69
CA MET A 160 2.21 -8.45 1.35
C MET A 160 2.08 -9.65 0.40
N TRP A 161 1.65 -9.44 -0.85
CA TRP A 161 1.54 -10.51 -1.84
C TRP A 161 2.91 -11.06 -2.26
N SER A 162 3.93 -10.20 -2.37
CA SER A 162 5.17 -10.51 -3.09
C SER A 162 5.94 -11.70 -2.54
N ASP A 163 5.97 -11.90 -1.22
CA ASP A 163 6.59 -13.04 -0.55
C ASP A 163 5.56 -14.01 0.08
N GLY A 164 4.26 -13.74 -0.10
CA GLY A 164 3.17 -14.65 0.21
C GLY A 164 3.21 -15.93 -0.65
N VAL A 165 2.46 -16.96 -0.24
CA VAL A 165 2.52 -18.30 -0.88
C VAL A 165 2.27 -18.24 -2.39
N HIS A 166 1.35 -17.37 -2.82
CA HIS A 166 1.02 -17.20 -4.23
C HIS A 166 2.07 -16.37 -4.97
N GLY A 167 2.45 -15.19 -4.45
CA GLY A 167 3.41 -14.30 -5.11
C GLY A 167 4.80 -14.93 -5.23
N ALA A 168 5.28 -15.59 -4.16
CA ALA A 168 6.55 -16.32 -4.17
C ALA A 168 6.55 -17.50 -5.16
N ALA A 169 5.39 -18.09 -5.45
CA ALA A 169 5.22 -19.13 -6.47
C ALA A 169 5.00 -18.57 -7.89
N GLY A 170 5.03 -17.25 -8.07
CA GLY A 170 4.85 -16.58 -9.36
C GLY A 170 3.40 -16.40 -9.80
N VAL A 171 2.41 -16.63 -8.93
CA VAL A 171 1.00 -16.34 -9.20
C VAL A 171 0.73 -14.85 -9.00
N THR A 172 0.18 -14.20 -10.02
CA THR A 172 0.08 -12.74 -10.13
C THR A 172 -1.29 -12.21 -9.74
N CYS A 173 -1.37 -10.91 -9.45
CA CYS A 173 -2.64 -10.22 -9.19
C CYS A 173 -3.68 -10.50 -10.29
N ALA A 174 -3.26 -10.44 -11.55
CA ALA A 174 -4.13 -10.66 -12.70
C ALA A 174 -4.55 -12.13 -12.90
N ASP A 175 -3.92 -13.11 -12.25
CA ASP A 175 -4.41 -14.50 -12.29
C ASP A 175 -5.72 -14.64 -11.50
N CYS A 176 -5.81 -13.98 -10.34
CA CYS A 176 -6.97 -14.05 -9.46
C CYS A 176 -8.01 -12.95 -9.72
N HIS A 177 -7.57 -11.72 -10.01
CA HIS A 177 -8.46 -10.55 -10.15
C HIS A 177 -8.79 -10.16 -11.59
N MET A 178 -8.07 -10.72 -12.57
CA MET A 178 -8.36 -10.55 -13.99
C MET A 178 -8.40 -11.91 -14.73
N PRO A 179 -9.10 -12.92 -14.17
CA PRO A 179 -9.09 -14.25 -14.77
C PRO A 179 -9.67 -14.21 -16.17
N TYR A 180 -9.25 -15.14 -17.01
CA TYR A 180 -9.84 -15.27 -18.33
C TYR A 180 -11.33 -15.61 -18.20
N THR A 181 -12.17 -14.84 -18.88
CA THR A 181 -13.60 -15.11 -19.06
C THR A 181 -13.90 -15.28 -20.55
N ARG A 182 -15.02 -15.91 -20.89
CA ARG A 182 -15.43 -16.13 -22.29
C ARG A 182 -16.55 -15.18 -22.68
N MET A 183 -16.30 -14.32 -23.67
CA MET A 183 -17.37 -13.62 -24.38
C MET A 183 -18.04 -14.59 -25.36
N ASP A 184 -19.38 -14.61 -25.34
CA ASP A 184 -20.25 -15.41 -26.22
C ASP A 184 -19.87 -16.90 -26.28
N GLY A 185 -19.32 -17.44 -25.19
CA GLY A 185 -18.87 -18.83 -25.06
C GLY A 185 -17.61 -19.20 -25.85
N LYS A 186 -17.06 -18.30 -26.69
CA LYS A 186 -16.02 -18.66 -27.66
C LYS A 186 -14.68 -17.96 -27.42
N LYS A 187 -14.65 -16.64 -27.29
CA LYS A 187 -13.39 -15.86 -27.20
C LYS A 187 -12.98 -15.61 -25.75
N LYS A 188 -11.75 -15.97 -25.39
CA LYS A 188 -11.19 -15.65 -24.07
C LYS A 188 -10.77 -14.18 -24.04
N ILE A 189 -11.22 -13.46 -23.02
CA ILE A 189 -10.79 -12.11 -22.68
C ILE A 189 -10.32 -12.08 -21.23
N SER A 190 -9.42 -11.17 -20.87
CA SER A 190 -9.12 -10.91 -19.46
C SER A 190 -10.26 -10.11 -18.85
N ASN A 191 -10.80 -10.58 -17.73
CA ASN A 191 -11.82 -9.82 -17.01
C ASN A 191 -11.22 -8.50 -16.48
N HIS A 192 -11.89 -7.38 -16.74
CA HIS A 192 -11.49 -6.05 -16.26
C HIS A 192 -12.43 -5.52 -15.16
N GLN A 193 -13.31 -6.38 -14.64
CA GLN A 193 -14.04 -6.10 -13.41
C GLN A 193 -13.18 -6.48 -12.20
N TRP A 194 -12.32 -5.56 -11.75
CA TRP A 194 -11.47 -5.76 -10.59
C TRP A 194 -12.31 -5.75 -9.31
N THR A 195 -12.42 -6.91 -8.67
CA THR A 195 -13.27 -7.09 -7.49
C THR A 195 -12.80 -8.31 -6.68
N SER A 196 -13.36 -8.49 -5.47
CA SER A 196 -13.20 -9.73 -4.70
C SER A 196 -13.56 -10.96 -5.53
N PRO A 197 -12.65 -11.94 -5.66
CA PRO A 197 -12.92 -13.22 -6.31
C PRO A 197 -14.01 -14.04 -5.60
N LEU A 198 -14.24 -13.79 -4.31
CA LEU A 198 -15.23 -14.49 -3.49
C LEU A 198 -16.68 -14.01 -3.69
N LYS A 199 -16.91 -13.01 -4.56
CA LYS A 199 -18.26 -12.45 -4.78
C LYS A 199 -19.30 -13.48 -5.21
N SER A 200 -18.89 -14.52 -5.93
CA SER A 200 -19.78 -15.60 -6.33
C SER A 200 -19.00 -16.90 -6.53
N PRO A 201 -19.68 -18.07 -6.50
CA PRO A 201 -19.05 -19.35 -6.84
C PRO A 201 -18.36 -19.34 -8.21
N GLU A 202 -18.97 -18.68 -9.21
CA GLU A 202 -18.37 -18.56 -10.55
C GLU A 202 -17.13 -17.65 -10.54
N GLY A 203 -17.09 -16.64 -9.66
CA GLY A 203 -15.90 -15.83 -9.42
C GLY A 203 -14.74 -16.68 -8.91
N ILE A 204 -15.01 -17.54 -7.93
CA ILE A 204 -14.04 -18.47 -7.34
C ILE A 204 -13.59 -19.50 -8.37
N ASP A 205 -14.52 -20.06 -9.15
CA ASP A 205 -14.20 -21.02 -10.21
C ASP A 205 -13.26 -20.42 -11.27
N ARG A 206 -13.52 -19.18 -11.68
CA ARG A 206 -12.68 -18.47 -12.66
C ARG A 206 -11.31 -18.09 -12.11
N ALA A 207 -11.23 -17.64 -10.86
CA ALA A 207 -9.98 -17.15 -10.27
C ALA A 207 -9.08 -18.28 -9.76
N CYS A 208 -9.66 -19.32 -9.15
CA CYS A 208 -8.90 -20.31 -8.38
C CYS A 208 -8.80 -21.66 -9.09
N ARG A 209 -9.88 -22.13 -9.72
CA ARG A 209 -9.96 -23.51 -10.26
C ARG A 209 -9.32 -23.70 -11.62
N GLN A 210 -8.68 -22.65 -12.17
CA GLN A 210 -7.73 -22.83 -13.27
C GLN A 210 -6.47 -23.58 -12.81
N CYS A 211 -6.13 -23.48 -11.52
CA CYS A 211 -5.02 -24.18 -10.89
C CYS A 211 -5.50 -25.26 -9.91
N HIS A 212 -6.52 -24.97 -9.10
CA HIS A 212 -7.08 -25.89 -8.10
C HIS A 212 -8.28 -26.68 -8.65
N THR A 213 -8.09 -27.39 -9.76
CA THR A 213 -9.16 -28.06 -10.51
C THR A 213 -9.89 -29.14 -9.69
N ASP A 214 -9.19 -29.72 -8.72
CA ASP A 214 -9.67 -30.81 -7.86
C ASP A 214 -10.41 -30.33 -6.60
N LYS A 215 -10.53 -29.00 -6.39
CA LYS A 215 -11.26 -28.41 -5.26
C LYS A 215 -12.58 -27.80 -5.71
N THR A 216 -13.57 -27.83 -4.82
CA THR A 216 -14.85 -27.13 -5.02
C THR A 216 -14.72 -25.66 -4.64
N ALA A 217 -15.63 -24.82 -5.15
CA ALA A 217 -15.69 -23.41 -4.76
C ALA A 217 -15.87 -23.23 -3.24
N ASP A 218 -16.72 -24.06 -2.61
CA ASP A 218 -16.95 -24.02 -1.16
C ASP A 218 -15.71 -24.38 -0.35
N TYR A 219 -14.94 -25.39 -0.79
CA TYR A 219 -13.67 -25.73 -0.15
C TYR A 219 -12.71 -24.55 -0.19
N LEU A 220 -12.53 -23.94 -1.38
CA LEU A 220 -11.62 -22.81 -1.58
C LEU A 220 -12.05 -21.60 -0.75
N LYS A 221 -13.33 -21.26 -0.76
CA LYS A 221 -13.90 -20.19 0.07
C LYS A 221 -13.64 -20.44 1.55
N GLY A 222 -13.89 -21.65 2.05
CA GLY A 222 -13.65 -22.01 3.44
C GLY A 222 -12.18 -21.91 3.85
N ARG A 223 -11.23 -22.19 2.94
CA ARG A 223 -9.79 -21.96 3.20
C ARG A 223 -9.45 -20.49 3.34
N VAL A 224 -10.01 -19.63 2.47
CA VAL A 224 -9.80 -18.18 2.52
C VAL A 224 -10.39 -17.61 3.81
N GLU A 225 -11.65 -17.89 4.08
CA GLU A 225 -12.37 -17.37 5.26
C GLU A 225 -11.72 -17.84 6.58
N ALA A 226 -11.14 -19.04 6.62
CA ALA A 226 -10.42 -19.51 7.80
C ALA A 226 -9.16 -18.66 8.10
N THR A 227 -8.44 -18.21 7.07
CA THR A 227 -7.30 -17.30 7.24
C THR A 227 -7.78 -15.92 7.66
N GLN A 228 -8.75 -15.37 6.93
CA GLN A 228 -9.32 -14.05 7.20
C GLN A 228 -9.89 -13.94 8.61
N LYS A 229 -10.60 -14.98 9.08
CA LYS A 229 -11.13 -15.02 10.44
C LYS A 229 -10.02 -14.89 11.49
N ARG A 230 -8.94 -15.68 11.36
CA ARG A 230 -7.83 -15.64 12.33
C ARG A 230 -7.11 -14.29 12.29
N ALA A 231 -6.86 -13.76 11.10
CA ALA A 231 -6.22 -12.47 10.91
C ALA A 231 -7.06 -11.34 11.52
N TYR A 232 -8.36 -11.30 11.23
CA TYR A 232 -9.28 -10.28 11.75
C TYR A 232 -9.44 -10.36 13.27
N ASP A 233 -9.63 -11.56 13.82
CA ASP A 233 -9.76 -11.75 15.28
C ASP A 233 -8.50 -11.24 16.02
N GLN A 234 -7.30 -11.52 15.51
CA GLN A 234 -6.04 -11.03 16.09
C GLN A 234 -5.81 -9.54 15.86
N LEU A 235 -6.22 -9.00 14.71
CA LEU A 235 -6.15 -7.57 14.43
C LEU A 235 -6.96 -6.79 15.47
N MET A 236 -8.15 -7.27 15.84
CA MET A 236 -8.99 -6.59 16.83
C MET A 236 -8.38 -6.56 18.23
N VAL A 237 -7.77 -7.67 18.66
CA VAL A 237 -7.00 -7.71 19.91
C VAL A 237 -5.83 -6.73 19.86
N THR A 238 -5.10 -6.70 18.73
CA THR A 238 -3.91 -5.86 18.57
C THR A 238 -4.27 -4.36 18.58
N GLN A 239 -5.38 -3.97 17.95
CA GLN A 239 -5.85 -2.59 17.96
C GLN A 239 -6.30 -2.14 19.36
N ASP A 240 -6.99 -2.99 20.13
CA ASP A 240 -7.31 -2.70 21.53
C ASP A 240 -6.04 -2.50 22.39
N MET A 241 -5.04 -3.36 22.19
CA MET A 241 -3.73 -3.20 22.83
C MET A 241 -3.03 -1.89 22.42
N SER A 242 -3.12 -1.50 21.14
CA SER A 242 -2.56 -0.24 20.65
C SER A 242 -3.23 0.97 21.32
N VAL A 243 -4.55 0.97 21.47
CA VAL A 243 -5.29 2.01 22.20
C VAL A 243 -4.81 2.10 23.65
N LYS A 244 -4.68 0.97 24.34
CA LYS A 244 -4.14 0.91 25.71
C LYS A 244 -2.70 1.43 25.79
N ALA A 245 -1.87 1.15 24.79
CA ALA A 245 -0.49 1.65 24.74
C ALA A 245 -0.45 3.18 24.57
N HIS A 246 -1.31 3.74 23.70
CA HIS A 246 -1.48 5.20 23.60
C HIS A 246 -1.93 5.83 24.92
N GLU A 247 -2.89 5.20 25.61
CA GLU A 247 -3.40 5.68 26.90
C GLU A 247 -2.34 5.61 28.00
N ALA A 248 -1.55 4.53 28.06
CA ALA A 248 -0.44 4.41 29.00
C ALA A 248 0.60 5.52 28.82
N VAL A 249 0.98 5.82 27.57
CA VAL A 249 1.89 6.94 27.26
C VAL A 249 1.25 8.29 27.62
N ARG A 250 -0.05 8.48 27.36
CA ARG A 250 -0.78 9.70 27.75
C ARG A 250 -0.77 9.91 29.27
N LEU A 251 -1.10 8.87 30.04
CA LEU A 251 -1.10 8.89 31.50
C LEU A 251 0.29 9.17 32.05
N ALA A 252 1.33 8.52 31.51
CA ALA A 252 2.71 8.75 31.91
C ALA A 252 3.15 10.20 31.62
N ASN A 253 2.80 10.76 30.46
CA ASN A 253 3.08 12.17 30.14
C ASN A 253 2.43 13.14 31.15
N ALA A 254 1.23 12.80 31.65
CA ALA A 254 0.49 13.64 32.60
C ALA A 254 0.84 13.37 34.08
N TRP A 255 1.74 12.41 34.36
CA TRP A 255 2.07 12.03 35.72
C TRP A 255 2.86 13.12 36.46
N THR A 256 2.35 13.51 37.63
CA THR A 256 2.94 14.54 38.50
C THR A 256 3.56 13.98 39.78
N GLY A 257 3.44 12.67 40.03
CA GLY A 257 4.05 11.99 41.17
C GLY A 257 5.54 11.69 40.97
N GLU A 258 6.10 10.87 41.86
CA GLU A 258 7.48 10.40 41.74
C GLU A 258 7.71 9.65 40.42
N LYS A 259 8.85 9.90 39.79
CA LYS A 259 9.26 9.32 38.52
C LYS A 259 10.59 8.59 38.70
N SER A 260 10.77 7.52 37.94
CA SER A 260 12.08 6.88 37.83
C SER A 260 13.14 7.89 37.36
N PRO A 261 14.39 7.82 37.84
CA PRO A 261 15.51 8.59 37.28
C PRO A 261 15.69 8.37 35.76
N GLU A 262 15.25 7.22 35.24
CA GLU A 262 15.33 6.85 33.82
C GLU A 262 14.07 7.23 33.01
N PHE A 263 13.13 7.97 33.60
CA PHE A 263 11.81 8.22 33.02
C PHE A 263 11.85 8.71 31.58
N GLU A 264 12.71 9.68 31.25
CA GLU A 264 12.82 10.22 29.88
C GLU A 264 13.26 9.16 28.87
N ALA A 265 14.25 8.34 29.22
CA ALA A 265 14.73 7.27 28.34
C ALA A 265 13.66 6.18 28.15
N LEU A 266 12.94 5.83 29.23
CA LEU A 266 11.83 4.89 29.18
C LEU A 266 10.65 5.43 28.36
N MET A 267 10.37 6.73 28.43
CA MET A 267 9.32 7.37 27.63
C MET A 267 9.66 7.37 26.15
N ILE A 268 10.92 7.62 25.75
CA ILE A 268 11.34 7.48 24.34
C ILE A 268 11.10 6.06 23.86
N LYS A 269 11.53 5.06 24.63
CA LYS A 269 11.32 3.63 24.30
C LYS A 269 9.83 3.26 24.23
N ALA A 270 9.01 3.77 25.15
CA ALA A 270 7.57 3.54 25.16
C ALA A 270 6.90 4.16 23.93
N LYS A 271 7.27 5.40 23.56
CA LYS A 271 6.77 6.06 22.35
C LYS A 271 7.18 5.32 21.07
N ASP A 272 8.42 4.83 20.99
CA ASP A 272 8.88 4.01 19.87
C ASP A 272 8.11 2.68 19.80
N GLY A 273 7.83 2.05 20.95
CA GLY A 273 6.97 0.88 21.03
C GLY A 273 5.54 1.12 20.52
N VAL A 274 4.92 2.24 20.89
CA VAL A 274 3.59 2.66 20.36
C VAL A 274 3.66 2.86 18.85
N ARG A 275 4.64 3.63 18.37
CA ARG A 275 4.84 3.93 16.96
C ARG A 275 5.04 2.66 16.13
N LYS A 276 5.95 1.79 16.54
CA LYS A 276 6.27 0.52 15.87
C LYS A 276 5.09 -0.44 15.92
N GLY A 277 4.49 -0.62 17.10
CA GLY A 277 3.31 -1.47 17.28
C GLY A 277 2.16 -1.05 16.37
N GLN A 278 1.91 0.27 16.27
CA GLN A 278 0.89 0.78 15.37
C GLN A 278 1.21 0.55 13.90
N PHE A 279 2.43 0.87 13.45
CA PHE A 279 2.82 0.65 12.07
C PHE A 279 2.63 -0.81 11.63
N PHE A 280 2.95 -1.77 12.51
CA PHE A 280 2.84 -3.19 12.22
C PHE A 280 1.40 -3.67 12.08
N TRP A 281 0.49 -3.27 12.98
CA TRP A 281 -0.91 -3.67 12.81
C TRP A 281 -1.59 -2.89 11.67
N ASP A 282 -1.20 -1.63 11.42
CA ASP A 282 -1.75 -0.83 10.33
C ASP A 282 -1.35 -1.38 8.96
N TYR A 283 -0.15 -1.99 8.85
CA TYR A 283 0.25 -2.74 7.66
C TYR A 283 -0.69 -3.89 7.33
N VAL A 284 -1.13 -4.66 8.34
CA VAL A 284 -2.11 -5.73 8.14
C VAL A 284 -3.53 -5.17 7.96
N SER A 285 -3.89 -4.12 8.69
CA SER A 285 -5.24 -3.54 8.67
C SER A 285 -5.55 -2.79 7.38
N ALA A 286 -4.56 -2.13 6.79
CA ALA A 286 -4.73 -1.34 5.58
C ALA A 286 -4.76 -2.22 4.32
N GLU A 287 -4.24 -3.44 4.41
CA GLU A 287 -4.21 -4.43 3.33
C GLU A 287 -5.61 -5.06 3.12
N ASN A 288 -6.03 -5.18 1.86
CA ASN A 288 -7.42 -5.46 1.51
C ASN A 288 -7.83 -6.94 1.49
N SER A 289 -6.89 -7.89 1.56
CA SER A 289 -7.20 -9.33 1.53
C SER A 289 -7.58 -9.90 2.89
N VAL A 290 -7.36 -9.14 3.96
CA VAL A 290 -7.49 -9.60 5.35
C VAL A 290 -6.54 -10.79 5.60
N GLY A 291 -5.30 -10.67 5.13
CA GLY A 291 -4.22 -11.65 5.32
C GLY A 291 -4.31 -12.91 4.46
N PHE A 292 -5.06 -12.90 3.36
CA PHE A 292 -5.11 -14.04 2.44
C PHE A 292 -4.04 -14.00 1.34
N HIS A 293 -3.61 -12.81 0.93
CA HIS A 293 -2.44 -12.65 0.06
C HIS A 293 -1.19 -13.26 0.71
#